data_AF-A0A1Q3MLE7-F1
#
_entry.id   AF-A0A1Q3MLE7-F1
#
_cell.length_a   1.000
_cell.length_b   1.000
_cell.length_c   1.000
_cell.angle_alpha   90.00
_cell.angle_beta   90.00
_cell.angle_gamma   90.00
#
_symmetry.space_group_name_H-M   'P 1'
#
loop_
_entity.id
_entity.type
_entity.pdbx_description
1 polymer ?
#
loop_
_entity_poly.entity_id
_entity_poly.type
_entity_poly.pdbx_seq_one_letter_code
_entity_poly.pdbx_strand_id
1 'polypeptide(L)'
;MPNTPKLVEVFKEVRELLSRRENDFTWSSWEGEADAVREVDSILDQLQVGRAFDPRLLQVLFAPTGPIQEVSLSSGWGQEFIVLANRFDEALESESQCACTATPQSNLTALKELGLDDRFGEATILHCPVCHQIWLRYHYENEAFAKSGRWFLGAISPSQLAGLSATNARATLEKLDWYFFGGSYFEGKSGKSSGMIP
;
A
#
# COMPACT_ATOMS: atom_id res chain seq x y z
N MET A 1 -4.14 -10.14 -0.04
CA MET A 1 -3.89 -8.86 0.67
C MET A 1 -5.24 -8.18 0.86
N PRO A 2 -5.48 -7.53 2.02
CA PRO A 2 -6.75 -6.84 2.28
C PRO A 2 -7.00 -5.76 1.22
N ASN A 3 -8.26 -5.47 0.98
CA ASN A 3 -8.70 -4.48 0.01
C ASN A 3 -8.51 -3.07 0.59
N THR A 4 -7.29 -2.53 0.42
CA THR A 4 -6.89 -1.21 0.93
C THR A 4 -7.89 -0.09 0.58
N PRO A 5 -8.40 0.03 -0.66
CA PRO A 5 -9.44 1.01 -0.96
C PRO A 5 -10.68 0.88 -0.08
N LYS A 6 -11.20 -0.33 0.11
CA LYS A 6 -12.37 -0.55 0.97
C LYS A 6 -12.05 -0.19 2.43
N LEU A 7 -10.85 -0.52 2.92
CA LEU A 7 -10.41 -0.09 4.26
C LEU A 7 -10.35 1.43 4.38
N VAL A 8 -9.81 2.14 3.38
CA VAL A 8 -9.77 3.61 3.38
C VAL A 8 -11.18 4.20 3.47
N GLU A 9 -12.14 3.67 2.72
CA GLU A 9 -13.53 4.14 2.79
C GLU A 9 -14.18 3.87 4.15
N VAL A 10 -13.92 2.70 4.76
CA VAL A 10 -14.37 2.40 6.12
C VAL A 10 -13.77 3.38 7.13
N PHE A 11 -12.46 3.63 7.08
CA PHE A 11 -11.80 4.51 8.04
C PHE A 11 -12.15 6.00 7.85
N LYS A 12 -12.48 6.45 6.64
CA LYS A 12 -13.02 7.80 6.41
C LYS A 12 -14.36 7.98 7.12
N GLU A 13 -15.24 6.99 7.03
CA GLU A 13 -16.54 7.03 7.70
C GLU A 13 -16.42 6.92 9.22
N VAL A 14 -15.50 6.06 9.72
CA VAL A 14 -15.14 6.04 11.16
C VAL A 14 -14.68 7.41 11.62
N ARG A 15 -13.80 8.08 10.86
CA ARG A 15 -13.32 9.43 11.17
C ARG A 15 -14.49 10.42 11.28
N GLU A 16 -15.42 10.39 10.33
CA GLU A 16 -16.61 11.24 10.34
C GLU A 16 -17.50 10.98 11.56
N LEU A 17 -17.74 9.72 11.90
CA LEU A 17 -18.52 9.34 13.08
C LEU A 17 -17.85 9.78 14.37
N LEU A 18 -16.54 9.56 14.52
CA LEU A 18 -15.78 9.95 15.71
C LEU A 18 -15.67 11.47 15.88
N SER A 19 -15.76 12.24 14.79
CA SER A 19 -15.72 13.71 14.80
C SER A 19 -17.05 14.36 15.24
N ARG A 20 -18.08 13.58 15.57
CA ARG A 20 -19.36 14.10 16.05
C ARG A 20 -19.22 14.64 17.47
N ARG A 21 -19.71 15.86 17.71
CA ARG A 21 -19.55 16.58 18.98
C ARG A 21 -20.30 15.93 20.15
N GLU A 22 -21.32 15.16 19.84
CA GLU A 22 -22.17 14.44 20.79
C GLU A 22 -21.58 13.09 21.24
N ASN A 23 -20.41 12.70 20.73
CA ASN A 23 -19.79 11.44 21.12
C ASN A 23 -19.38 11.42 22.59
N ASP A 24 -19.67 10.30 23.23
CA ASP A 24 -19.22 9.94 24.57
C ASP A 24 -18.05 8.96 24.48
N PHE A 25 -16.87 9.42 24.91
CA PHE A 25 -15.61 8.67 24.92
C PHE A 25 -15.30 8.02 26.27
N THR A 26 -16.18 8.15 27.27
CA THR A 26 -15.92 7.78 28.69
C THR A 26 -15.39 6.36 28.88
N TRP A 27 -15.86 5.42 28.06
CA TRP A 27 -15.48 4.01 28.18
C TRP A 27 -14.41 3.57 27.18
N SER A 28 -13.99 4.46 26.27
CA SER A 28 -13.00 4.15 25.26
C SER A 28 -11.57 4.35 25.76
N SER A 29 -10.59 3.84 25.02
CA SER A 29 -9.18 4.12 25.28
C SER A 29 -8.74 5.54 24.92
N TRP A 30 -9.58 6.34 24.25
CA TRP A 30 -9.26 7.70 23.81
C TRP A 30 -9.63 8.74 24.88
N GLU A 31 -8.81 9.76 25.03
CA GLU A 31 -9.11 10.89 25.91
C GLU A 31 -10.31 11.73 25.43
N GLY A 32 -10.62 11.66 24.13
CA GLY A 32 -11.75 12.33 23.51
C GLY A 32 -11.64 12.41 21.99
N GLU A 33 -12.52 13.21 21.37
CA GLU A 33 -12.63 13.38 19.91
C GLU A 33 -11.29 13.61 19.22
N ALA A 34 -10.51 14.59 19.69
CA ALA A 34 -9.26 14.98 19.06
C ALA A 34 -8.18 13.88 19.12
N ASP A 35 -8.26 12.97 20.08
CA ASP A 35 -7.34 11.84 20.21
C ASP A 35 -7.73 10.71 19.25
N ALA A 36 -9.02 10.35 19.26
CA ALA A 36 -9.60 9.35 18.36
C ALA A 36 -9.40 9.70 16.89
N VAL A 37 -9.71 10.95 16.51
CA VAL A 37 -9.55 11.43 15.12
C VAL A 37 -8.09 11.42 14.70
N ARG A 38 -7.14 11.75 15.61
CA ARG A 38 -5.72 11.75 15.29
C ARG A 38 -5.18 10.34 15.02
N GLU A 39 -5.60 9.36 15.81
CA GLU A 39 -5.22 7.96 15.56
C GLU A 39 -5.78 7.47 14.22
N VAL A 40 -7.05 7.77 13.94
CA VAL A 40 -7.70 7.39 12.68
C VAL A 40 -7.08 8.10 11.47
N ASP A 41 -6.77 9.39 11.56
CA ASP A 41 -6.09 10.13 10.51
C ASP A 41 -4.69 9.52 10.25
N SER A 42 -3.96 9.12 11.30
CA SER A 42 -2.68 8.42 11.12
C SER A 42 -2.83 7.07 10.41
N ILE A 43 -3.91 6.33 10.65
CA ILE A 43 -4.21 5.07 9.96
C ILE A 43 -4.55 5.33 8.49
N LEU A 44 -5.40 6.33 8.22
CA LEU A 44 -5.75 6.74 6.87
C LEU A 44 -4.52 7.12 6.05
N ASP A 45 -3.62 7.92 6.63
CA ASP A 45 -2.36 8.28 5.97
C ASP A 45 -1.54 7.04 5.62
N GLN A 46 -1.40 6.09 6.55
CA GLN A 46 -0.65 4.83 6.32
C GLN A 46 -1.27 3.97 5.21
N LEU A 47 -2.60 3.83 5.20
CA LEU A 47 -3.33 3.09 4.18
C LEU A 47 -3.18 3.75 2.79
N GLN A 48 -3.28 5.08 2.72
CA GLN A 48 -3.20 5.83 1.47
C GLN A 48 -1.80 5.82 0.85
N VAL A 49 -0.74 5.90 1.67
CA VAL A 49 0.64 5.83 1.16
C VAL A 49 1.12 4.39 0.93
N GLY A 50 0.25 3.39 1.14
CA GLY A 50 0.59 1.97 0.93
C GLY A 50 1.63 1.44 1.91
N ARG A 51 1.74 2.05 3.10
CA ARG A 51 2.65 1.55 4.13
C ARG A 51 2.13 0.20 4.63
N ALA A 52 3.03 -0.73 4.91
CA ALA A 52 2.65 -1.97 5.56
C ALA A 52 2.07 -1.64 6.92
N PHE A 53 0.91 -2.21 7.20
CA PHE A 53 0.28 -2.20 8.50
C PHE A 53 0.07 -3.66 8.93
N ASP A 54 0.06 -3.91 10.24
CA ASP A 54 -0.40 -5.18 10.78
C ASP A 54 -1.94 -5.13 10.86
N PRO A 55 -2.69 -5.97 10.11
CA PRO A 55 -4.14 -5.99 10.17
C PRO A 55 -4.68 -6.22 11.59
N ARG A 56 -3.92 -6.87 12.48
CA ARG A 56 -4.33 -7.10 13.87
C ARG A 56 -4.49 -5.81 14.65
N LEU A 57 -3.69 -4.78 14.35
CA LEU A 57 -3.81 -3.48 15.01
C LEU A 57 -5.13 -2.79 14.63
N LEU A 58 -5.54 -2.90 13.37
CA LEU A 58 -6.84 -2.38 12.94
C LEU A 58 -8.00 -3.18 13.55
N GLN A 59 -7.86 -4.50 13.65
CA GLN A 59 -8.88 -5.38 14.26
C GLN A 59 -9.12 -5.04 15.73
N VAL A 60 -8.10 -4.61 16.48
CA VAL A 60 -8.26 -4.18 17.89
C VAL A 60 -9.25 -3.02 18.01
N LEU A 61 -9.23 -2.07 17.07
CA LEU A 61 -10.14 -0.91 17.09
C LEU A 61 -11.61 -1.32 16.94
N PHE A 62 -11.87 -2.39 16.18
CA PHE A 62 -13.20 -2.93 15.87
C PHE A 62 -13.61 -4.11 16.75
N ALA A 63 -12.72 -4.61 17.61
CA ALA A 63 -12.97 -5.79 18.43
C ALA A 63 -14.16 -5.57 19.39
N PRO A 64 -14.77 -6.65 19.92
CA PRO A 64 -15.62 -6.54 21.09
C PRO A 64 -14.89 -5.79 22.22
N THR A 65 -15.55 -4.81 22.84
CA THR A 65 -14.93 -3.87 23.81
C THR A 65 -13.74 -3.09 23.25
N GLY A 66 -13.63 -2.98 21.93
CA GLY A 66 -12.69 -2.11 21.27
C GLY A 66 -13.17 -0.66 21.29
N PRO A 67 -12.26 0.31 21.14
CA PRO A 67 -12.55 1.72 21.35
C PRO A 67 -13.66 2.25 20.41
N ILE A 68 -13.72 1.82 19.14
CA ILE A 68 -14.79 2.25 18.23
C ILE A 68 -16.15 1.70 18.70
N GLN A 69 -16.20 0.45 19.14
CA GLN A 69 -17.45 -0.14 19.64
C GLN A 69 -17.91 0.58 20.92
N GLU A 70 -17.01 0.84 21.86
CA GLU A 70 -17.34 1.50 23.13
C GLU A 70 -17.89 2.92 22.91
N VAL A 71 -17.25 3.71 22.04
CA VAL A 71 -17.79 5.03 21.65
C VAL A 71 -19.14 4.85 20.96
N SER A 72 -19.30 3.87 20.06
CA SER A 72 -20.55 3.67 19.32
C SER A 72 -21.76 3.42 20.21
N LEU A 73 -21.59 2.59 21.24
CA LEU A 73 -22.65 2.23 22.17
C LEU A 73 -22.98 3.41 23.08
N SER A 74 -21.95 4.09 23.59
CA SER A 74 -22.10 5.24 24.50
C SER A 74 -22.71 6.45 23.79
N SER A 75 -22.48 6.58 22.49
CA SER A 75 -22.88 7.73 21.67
C SER A 75 -24.12 7.47 20.80
N GLY A 76 -24.74 6.30 20.91
CA GLY A 76 -26.02 5.98 20.27
C GLY A 76 -25.96 5.60 18.78
N TRP A 77 -24.77 5.34 18.21
CA TRP A 77 -24.59 4.90 16.81
C TRP A 77 -24.12 3.44 16.69
N GLY A 78 -24.46 2.61 17.68
CA GLY A 78 -24.09 1.19 17.71
C GLY A 78 -24.59 0.38 16.51
N GLN A 79 -25.71 0.77 15.87
CA GLN A 79 -26.21 0.07 14.68
C GLN A 79 -25.35 0.39 13.44
N GLU A 80 -24.90 1.64 13.29
CA GLU A 80 -23.95 2.06 12.27
C GLU A 80 -22.60 1.38 12.46
N PHE A 81 -22.17 1.20 13.72
CA PHE A 81 -20.97 0.42 14.03
C PHE A 81 -21.06 -1.01 13.49
N ILE A 82 -22.18 -1.72 13.67
CA ILE A 82 -22.33 -3.08 13.13
C ILE A 82 -22.18 -3.10 11.60
N VAL A 83 -22.74 -2.11 10.91
CA VAL A 83 -22.59 -2.00 9.44
C VAL A 83 -21.14 -1.73 9.05
N LEU A 84 -20.45 -0.85 9.79
CA LEU A 84 -19.04 -0.54 9.59
C LEU A 84 -18.13 -1.75 9.85
N ALA A 85 -18.36 -2.48 10.95
CA ALA A 85 -17.60 -3.67 11.31
C ALA A 85 -17.74 -4.76 10.23
N ASN A 86 -18.94 -5.00 9.72
CA ASN A 86 -19.14 -5.95 8.62
C ASN A 86 -18.37 -5.54 7.35
N ARG A 87 -18.35 -4.25 7.00
CA ARG A 87 -17.58 -3.73 5.85
C ARG A 87 -16.08 -3.79 6.09
N PHE A 88 -15.63 -3.58 7.33
CA PHE A 88 -14.25 -3.75 7.73
C PHE A 88 -13.80 -5.21 7.56
N ASP A 89 -14.59 -6.17 8.07
CA ASP A 89 -14.31 -7.60 7.93
C ASP A 89 -14.25 -8.01 6.46
N GLU A 90 -15.22 -7.58 5.64
CA GLU A 90 -15.22 -7.83 4.20
C GLU A 90 -13.98 -7.23 3.52
N ALA A 91 -13.53 -6.04 3.94
CA ALA A 91 -12.33 -5.40 3.39
C ALA A 91 -11.04 -6.14 3.78
N LEU A 92 -11.01 -6.78 4.96
CA LEU A 92 -9.87 -7.60 5.37
C LEU A 92 -9.79 -8.92 4.61
N GLU A 93 -10.94 -9.55 4.36
CA GLU A 93 -11.03 -10.86 3.70
C GLU A 93 -10.98 -10.76 2.17
N SER A 94 -11.48 -9.66 1.59
CA SER A 94 -11.51 -9.49 0.14
C SER A 94 -10.14 -9.12 -0.42
N GLU A 95 -9.74 -9.81 -1.48
CA GLU A 95 -8.62 -9.39 -2.29
C GLU A 95 -9.02 -8.19 -3.14
N SER A 96 -8.15 -7.19 -3.24
CA SER A 96 -8.34 -6.10 -4.20
C SER A 96 -8.45 -6.69 -5.61
N GLN A 97 -9.45 -6.29 -6.40
CA GLN A 97 -9.59 -6.69 -7.82
C GLN A 97 -8.59 -5.94 -8.72
N CYS A 98 -7.34 -5.93 -8.30
CA CYS A 98 -6.24 -5.23 -8.93
C CYS A 98 -5.43 -6.21 -9.79
N ALA A 99 -5.20 -5.84 -11.05
CA ALA A 99 -4.42 -6.64 -11.98
C ALA A 99 -2.91 -6.30 -11.98
N CYS A 100 -2.41 -5.51 -11.02
CA CYS A 100 -1.02 -5.01 -11.05
C CYS A 100 0.05 -6.10 -10.98
N THR A 101 -0.28 -7.25 -10.42
CA THR A 101 0.61 -8.41 -10.39
C THR A 101 0.40 -9.34 -11.59
N ALA A 102 -0.66 -9.14 -12.38
CA ALA A 102 -0.96 -9.93 -13.57
C ALA A 102 -0.24 -9.39 -14.81
N THR A 103 -0.16 -8.05 -14.94
CA THR A 103 0.50 -7.39 -16.08
C THR A 103 1.41 -6.25 -15.63
N PRO A 104 2.52 -5.99 -16.35
CA PRO A 104 3.53 -5.01 -15.95
C PRO A 104 3.08 -3.53 -16.02
N GLN A 105 1.87 -3.24 -16.49
CA GLN A 105 1.43 -1.88 -16.80
C GLN A 105 -0.02 -1.57 -16.40
N SER A 106 -0.46 -1.98 -15.22
CA SER A 106 -1.66 -1.37 -14.64
C SER A 106 -1.29 0.00 -14.07
N ASN A 107 -1.43 1.08 -14.84
CA ASN A 107 -1.54 2.47 -14.34
C ASN A 107 -0.70 2.89 -13.09
N LEU A 108 0.53 2.38 -12.94
CA LEU A 108 1.36 2.63 -11.77
C LEU A 108 1.80 4.09 -11.75
N THR A 109 1.78 4.70 -10.57
CA THR A 109 2.12 6.12 -10.39
C THR A 109 3.46 6.23 -9.66
N ALA A 110 4.38 7.04 -10.20
CA ALA A 110 5.67 7.30 -9.59
C ALA A 110 5.51 8.02 -8.24
N LEU A 111 6.17 7.48 -7.20
CA LEU A 111 6.25 8.08 -5.87
C LEU A 111 7.56 8.81 -5.66
N LYS A 112 8.68 8.21 -6.07
CA LYS A 112 10.02 8.73 -5.80
C LYS A 112 11.03 8.21 -6.82
N GLU A 113 11.83 9.10 -7.37
CA GLU A 113 13.02 8.73 -8.14
C GLU A 113 14.19 8.55 -7.17
N LEU A 114 14.88 7.41 -7.27
CA LEU A 114 16.07 7.11 -6.46
C LEU A 114 17.37 7.54 -7.16
N GLY A 115 17.31 7.80 -8.48
CA GLY A 115 18.44 8.19 -9.31
C GLY A 115 19.13 6.99 -9.98
N LEU A 116 20.40 7.20 -10.35
CA LEU A 116 21.22 6.25 -11.10
C LEU A 116 22.13 5.42 -10.18
N ASP A 117 22.37 4.16 -10.55
CA ASP A 117 23.43 3.33 -9.97
C ASP A 117 24.77 3.46 -10.72
N ASP A 118 25.76 2.66 -10.33
CA ASP A 118 27.10 2.62 -10.93
C ASP A 118 27.12 2.08 -12.38
N ARG A 119 26.02 1.45 -12.80
CA ARG A 119 25.79 0.94 -14.15
C ARG A 119 24.91 1.87 -14.98
N PHE A 120 24.62 3.08 -14.48
CA PHE A 120 23.72 4.04 -15.10
C PHE A 120 22.28 3.51 -15.24
N GLY A 121 21.89 2.54 -14.41
CA GLY A 121 20.50 2.12 -14.29
C GLY A 121 19.72 3.07 -13.39
N GLU A 122 18.59 3.55 -13.88
CA GLU A 122 17.67 4.42 -13.16
C GLU A 122 16.70 3.60 -12.31
N ALA A 123 16.61 3.94 -11.02
CA ALA A 123 15.68 3.33 -10.09
C ALA A 123 14.54 4.29 -9.72
N THR A 124 13.29 3.81 -9.82
CA THR A 124 12.08 4.56 -9.46
C THR A 124 11.19 3.72 -8.55
N ILE A 125 10.61 4.34 -7.53
CA ILE A 125 9.54 3.79 -6.70
C ILE A 125 8.21 4.22 -7.27
N LEU A 126 7.32 3.25 -7.45
CA LEU A 126 5.95 3.45 -7.89
C LEU A 126 4.99 2.82 -6.89
N HIS A 127 3.74 3.22 -6.97
CA HIS A 127 2.65 2.50 -6.32
C HIS A 127 1.53 2.21 -7.32
N CYS A 128 0.77 1.17 -7.05
CA CYS A 128 -0.50 0.96 -7.73
C CYS A 128 -1.56 1.89 -7.13
N PRO A 129 -2.23 2.74 -7.92
CA PRO A 129 -3.30 3.60 -7.39
C PRO A 129 -4.55 2.82 -6.98
N VAL A 130 -4.64 1.52 -7.30
CA VAL A 130 -5.78 0.66 -6.97
C VAL A 130 -5.54 -0.10 -5.67
N CYS A 131 -4.42 -0.83 -5.51
CA CYS A 131 -4.18 -1.62 -4.31
C CYS A 131 -3.07 -1.06 -3.40
N HIS A 132 -2.45 0.05 -3.78
CA HIS A 132 -1.32 0.68 -3.09
C HIS A 132 -0.06 -0.19 -2.96
N GLN A 133 0.00 -1.33 -3.66
CA GLN A 133 1.23 -2.13 -3.75
C GLN A 133 2.39 -1.26 -4.24
N ILE A 134 3.51 -1.31 -3.51
CA ILE A 134 4.75 -0.62 -3.87
C ILE A 134 5.54 -1.46 -4.87
N TRP A 135 6.05 -0.78 -5.90
CA TRP A 135 6.82 -1.37 -6.98
C TRP A 135 8.16 -0.67 -7.12
N LEU A 136 9.19 -1.45 -7.37
CA LEU A 136 10.50 -0.97 -7.78
C LEU A 136 10.66 -1.16 -9.28
N ARG A 137 10.85 -0.06 -10.00
CA ARG A 137 11.27 -0.07 -11.40
C ARG A 137 12.76 0.19 -11.49
N TYR A 138 13.45 -0.61 -12.28
CA TYR A 138 14.82 -0.39 -12.69
C TYR A 138 14.84 -0.31 -14.22
N HIS A 139 15.31 0.80 -14.77
CA HIS A 139 15.41 1.04 -16.21
C HIS A 139 16.86 1.30 -16.60
N TYR A 140 17.34 0.66 -17.65
CA TYR A 140 18.65 0.92 -18.22
C TYR A 140 18.50 1.09 -19.73
N GLU A 141 19.07 2.15 -20.25
CA GLU A 141 19.17 2.38 -21.68
C GLU A 141 20.51 3.03 -22.00
N ASN A 142 21.10 2.62 -23.12
CA ASN A 142 22.32 3.22 -23.64
C ASN A 142 22.05 3.71 -25.05
N GLU A 143 21.94 5.03 -25.18
CA GLU A 143 21.59 5.70 -26.44
C GLU A 143 22.60 5.42 -27.57
N ALA A 144 23.85 5.07 -27.24
CA ALA A 144 24.86 4.74 -28.24
C ALA A 144 24.61 3.37 -28.92
N PHE A 145 23.71 2.54 -28.38
CA PHE A 145 23.43 1.20 -28.90
C PHE A 145 21.94 0.99 -29.14
N ALA A 146 21.58 0.65 -30.37
CA ALA A 146 20.22 0.23 -30.69
C ALA A 146 19.82 -1.02 -29.90
N LYS A 147 18.55 -1.09 -29.47
CA LYS A 147 17.98 -2.20 -28.69
C LYS A 147 18.67 -2.45 -27.35
N SER A 148 19.21 -1.40 -26.71
CA SER A 148 19.86 -1.50 -25.40
C SER A 148 18.88 -1.41 -24.22
N GLY A 149 17.75 -0.72 -24.43
CA GLY A 149 16.73 -0.41 -23.45
C GLY A 149 16.12 -1.65 -22.81
N ARG A 150 16.19 -1.73 -21.48
CA ARG A 150 15.64 -2.81 -20.67
C ARG A 150 15.08 -2.25 -19.36
N TRP A 151 13.95 -2.77 -18.94
CA TRP A 151 13.36 -2.44 -17.66
C TRP A 151 12.95 -3.69 -16.91
N PHE A 152 12.93 -3.55 -15.60
CA PHE A 152 12.52 -4.55 -14.64
C PHE A 152 11.59 -3.89 -13.63
N LEU A 153 10.55 -4.61 -13.21
CA LEU A 153 9.52 -4.10 -12.33
C LEU A 153 9.14 -5.18 -11.31
N GLY A 154 9.50 -4.98 -10.05
CA GLY A 154 9.26 -5.95 -8.98
C GLY A 154 8.37 -5.38 -7.88
N ALA A 155 7.44 -6.19 -7.38
CA ALA A 155 6.65 -5.84 -6.20
C ALA A 155 7.54 -5.97 -4.97
N ILE A 156 7.65 -4.91 -4.17
CA ILE A 156 8.50 -4.88 -2.98
C ILE A 156 7.67 -4.67 -1.72
N SER A 157 8.15 -5.23 -0.61
CA SER A 157 7.57 -5.01 0.70
C SER A 157 8.06 -3.68 1.31
N PRO A 158 7.36 -3.14 2.32
CA PRO A 158 7.80 -1.93 3.01
C PRO A 158 9.12 -2.09 3.79
N SER A 159 9.47 -3.31 4.21
CA SER A 159 10.79 -3.58 4.79
C SER A 159 11.92 -3.47 3.75
N GLN A 160 11.67 -3.91 2.51
CA GLN A 160 12.61 -3.71 1.40
C GLN A 160 12.71 -2.22 1.01
N LEU A 161 11.60 -1.48 1.04
CA LEU A 161 11.56 -0.04 0.75
C LEU A 161 12.41 0.78 1.72
N ALA A 162 12.39 0.47 3.02
CA ALA A 162 13.05 1.26 4.05
C ALA A 162 14.58 1.37 3.86
N GLY A 163 15.21 0.37 3.24
CA GLY A 163 16.65 0.34 2.95
C GLY A 163 17.01 0.60 1.49
N LEU A 164 16.05 1.00 0.65
CA LEU A 164 16.23 1.03 -0.79
C LEU A 164 16.92 2.32 -1.27
N SER A 165 17.84 2.16 -2.21
CA SER A 165 18.60 3.22 -2.87
C SER A 165 18.84 2.84 -4.33
N ALA A 166 19.32 3.77 -5.16
CA ALA A 166 19.69 3.44 -6.54
C ALA A 166 20.73 2.32 -6.59
N THR A 167 21.77 2.39 -5.74
CA THR A 167 22.88 1.43 -5.70
C THR A 167 22.46 -0.01 -5.39
N ASN A 168 21.40 -0.21 -4.60
CA ASN A 168 20.94 -1.57 -4.23
C ASN A 168 19.61 -1.98 -4.90
N ALA A 169 19.05 -1.14 -5.77
CA ALA A 169 17.77 -1.39 -6.44
C ALA A 169 17.80 -2.69 -7.24
N ARG A 170 18.81 -2.87 -8.08
CA ARG A 170 19.00 -4.08 -8.89
C ARG A 170 19.11 -5.33 -8.01
N ALA A 171 19.99 -5.31 -7.01
CA ALA A 171 20.19 -6.45 -6.11
C ALA A 171 18.93 -6.79 -5.31
N THR A 172 18.06 -5.80 -5.04
CA THR A 172 16.75 -6.03 -4.42
C THR A 172 15.82 -6.78 -5.36
N LEU A 173 15.74 -6.38 -6.64
CA LEU A 173 14.93 -7.09 -7.64
C LEU A 173 15.38 -8.53 -7.87
N GLU A 174 16.70 -8.77 -7.95
CA GLU A 174 17.27 -10.10 -8.18
C GLU A 174 16.96 -11.10 -7.05
N LYS A 175 16.62 -10.60 -5.85
CA LYS A 175 16.24 -11.40 -4.67
C LYS A 175 14.73 -11.68 -4.58
N LEU A 176 13.92 -11.07 -5.44
CA LEU A 176 12.47 -11.35 -5.46
C LEU A 176 12.20 -12.73 -6.05
N ASP A 177 11.12 -13.36 -5.60
CA ASP A 177 10.62 -14.62 -6.19
C ASP A 177 10.37 -14.48 -7.70
N TRP A 178 9.91 -13.30 -8.11
CA TRP A 178 9.75 -12.92 -9.50
C TRP A 178 9.71 -11.39 -9.67
N TYR A 179 10.01 -10.93 -10.89
CA TYR A 179 9.81 -9.57 -11.37
C TYR A 179 9.31 -9.59 -12.80
N PHE A 180 8.67 -8.51 -13.23
CA PHE A 180 8.42 -8.28 -14.66
C PHE A 180 9.68 -7.74 -15.35
N PHE A 181 9.82 -8.04 -16.64
CA PHE A 181 10.85 -7.46 -17.49
C PHE A 181 10.25 -7.03 -18.83
N GLY A 182 10.96 -6.15 -19.53
CA GLY A 182 10.70 -5.82 -20.93
C GLY A 182 11.62 -4.74 -21.47
N GLY A 183 11.32 -4.23 -22.66
CA GLY A 183 12.14 -3.23 -23.34
C GLY A 183 12.65 -3.70 -24.70
N SER A 184 13.37 -2.82 -25.40
CA SER A 184 13.89 -3.08 -26.75
C SER A 184 14.96 -4.16 -26.78
N TYR A 185 15.69 -4.36 -25.68
CA TYR A 185 16.62 -5.48 -25.46
C TYR A 185 15.95 -6.85 -25.59
N PHE A 186 14.69 -6.95 -25.18
CA PHE A 186 13.88 -8.17 -25.28
C PHE A 186 13.00 -8.19 -26.52
N GLU A 187 13.37 -7.45 -27.57
CA GLU A 187 12.59 -7.33 -28.81
C GLU A 187 11.16 -6.79 -28.57
N GLY A 188 10.98 -5.95 -27.54
CA GLY A 188 9.67 -5.43 -27.13
C GLY A 188 8.79 -6.43 -26.39
N LYS A 189 9.26 -7.66 -26.16
CA LYS A 189 8.55 -8.65 -25.35
C LYS A 189 8.61 -8.25 -23.88
N SER A 190 7.55 -8.60 -23.14
CA SER A 190 7.53 -8.49 -21.69
C SER A 190 6.98 -9.77 -21.07
N GLY A 191 7.34 -10.03 -19.82
CA GLY A 191 6.97 -11.24 -19.11
C GLY A 191 7.43 -11.24 -17.67
N LYS A 192 7.31 -12.37 -16.98
CA LYS A 192 7.84 -12.59 -15.64
C LYS A 192 9.12 -13.41 -15.69
N SER A 193 10.08 -13.06 -14.86
CA SER A 193 11.33 -13.80 -14.67
C SER A 193 11.78 -13.69 -13.21
N SER A 194 12.91 -14.29 -12.87
CA SER A 194 13.52 -14.24 -11.54
C SER A 194 15.03 -14.42 -11.64
N GLY A 195 15.76 -14.09 -10.58
CA GLY A 195 17.22 -14.21 -10.53
C GLY A 195 17.94 -13.00 -11.14
N MET A 196 19.11 -13.25 -11.75
CA MET A 196 20.01 -12.17 -12.18
C MET A 196 19.45 -11.31 -13.31
N ILE A 197 19.65 -10.00 -13.17
CA ILE A 197 19.25 -9.00 -14.17
C ILE A 197 20.41 -8.77 -15.17
N PRO A 198 20.20 -8.91 -16.50
CA PRO A 198 21.25 -8.74 -17.50
C PRO A 198 21.61 -7.27 -17.81
#